data_AF-A0A7W6UZ71-F1
#
_entry.id   AF-A0A7W6UZ71-F1
#
_cell.length_a   1.000
_cell.length_b   1.000
_cell.length_c   1.000
_cell.angle_alpha   90.00
_cell.angle_beta   90.00
_cell.angle_gamma   90.00
#
_symmetry.space_group_name_H-M   'P 1'
#
loop_
_entity.id
_entity.type
_entity.pdbx_description
1 polymer ?
#
loop_
_entity_poly.entity_id
_entity_poly.type
_entity_poly.pdbx_seq_one_letter_code
_entity_poly.pdbx_strand_id
1 'polypeptide(L)'
;MRNTSRFVTELLRAANDPTRHDAFHIPSLLQEAIDTITKLRRQIGFPKEGIADDALPNLRAVVETHEPLDVVELKWALREAADAIRALQILVESGFSVDLSKAPNRS
;
A
#
# COMPACT_ATOMS: atom_id res chain seq x y z
N MET A 1 16.98 0.94 -3.59
CA MET A 1 15.55 1.06 -3.18
C MET A 1 14.94 2.21 -3.97
N ARG A 2 13.71 2.05 -4.48
CA ARG A 2 12.97 3.16 -5.12
C ARG A 2 12.78 4.27 -4.09
N ASN A 3 12.90 5.54 -4.50
CA ASN A 3 12.59 6.65 -3.62
C ASN A 3 11.07 6.66 -3.36
N THR A 4 10.67 6.47 -2.10
CA THR A 4 9.26 6.33 -1.70
C THR A 4 8.41 7.55 -2.10
N SER A 5 8.95 8.77 -1.99
CA SER A 5 8.25 10.00 -2.38
C SER A 5 8.00 10.07 -3.90
N ARG A 6 9.00 9.67 -4.70
CA ARG A 6 8.84 9.55 -6.16
C ARG A 6 7.77 8.50 -6.51
N PHE A 7 7.74 7.40 -5.78
CA PHE A 7 6.78 6.33 -6.03
C PHE A 7 5.34 6.73 -5.66
N VAL A 8 5.13 7.40 -4.52
CA VAL A 8 3.84 8.00 -4.17
C VAL A 8 3.36 8.97 -5.25
N THR A 9 4.25 9.80 -5.78
CA THR A 9 3.91 10.74 -6.86
C THR A 9 3.45 10.00 -8.13
N GLU A 10 4.05 8.86 -8.44
CA GLU A 10 3.69 8.03 -9.59
C GLU A 10 2.32 7.38 -9.42
N LEU A 11 2.03 6.84 -8.23
CA LEU A 11 0.71 6.29 -7.87
C LEU A 11 -0.38 7.36 -8.00
N LEU A 12 -0.14 8.56 -7.49
CA LEU A 12 -1.11 9.67 -7.58
C LEU A 12 -1.31 10.14 -9.03
N ARG A 13 -0.26 10.14 -9.86
CA ARG A 13 -0.40 10.43 -11.30
C ARG A 13 -1.23 9.37 -12.01
N ALA A 14 -0.96 8.10 -11.74
CA ALA A 14 -1.74 6.99 -12.27
C ALA A 14 -3.21 7.05 -11.81
N ALA A 15 -3.46 7.45 -10.56
CA ALA A 15 -4.82 7.66 -10.06
C ALA A 15 -5.55 8.85 -10.70
N ASN A 16 -4.82 9.85 -11.22
CA ASN A 16 -5.45 10.99 -11.88
C ASN A 16 -5.84 10.66 -13.32
N ASP A 17 -5.05 9.86 -14.02
CA ASP A 17 -5.31 9.45 -15.40
C ASP A 17 -5.03 7.95 -15.64
N PRO A 18 -5.83 7.04 -15.06
CA PRO A 18 -5.58 5.60 -15.11
C PRO A 18 -5.70 5.03 -16.53
N THR A 19 -6.45 5.69 -17.41
CA THR A 19 -6.67 5.29 -18.80
C THR A 19 -5.50 5.58 -19.73
N ARG A 20 -4.53 6.39 -19.29
CA ARG A 20 -3.29 6.65 -20.03
C ARG A 20 -2.23 5.56 -19.88
N HIS A 21 -2.46 4.60 -19.00
CA HIS A 21 -1.51 3.55 -18.69
C HIS A 21 -1.89 2.26 -19.42
N ASP A 22 -0.88 1.53 -19.88
CA ASP A 22 -1.05 0.21 -20.50
C ASP A 22 -1.72 -0.76 -19.52
N ALA A 23 -2.47 -1.74 -20.04
CA ALA A 23 -3.24 -2.72 -19.28
C ALA A 23 -2.39 -3.49 -18.25
N PHE A 24 -1.08 -3.64 -18.51
CA PHE A 24 -0.14 -4.33 -17.62
C PHE A 24 0.54 -3.39 -16.61
N HIS A 25 0.49 -2.09 -16.83
CA HIS A 25 1.22 -1.13 -16.03
C HIS A 25 0.58 -0.92 -14.66
N ILE A 26 -0.75 -0.77 -14.60
CA ILE A 26 -1.48 -0.51 -13.35
C ILE A 26 -1.40 -1.72 -12.39
N PRO A 27 -1.66 -2.97 -12.82
CA PRO A 27 -1.50 -4.13 -11.94
C PRO A 27 -0.07 -4.29 -11.42
N SER A 28 0.94 -4.06 -12.26
CA SER A 28 2.35 -4.10 -11.86
C SER A 28 2.68 -3.02 -10.83
N LEU A 29 2.13 -1.81 -11.02
CA LEU A 29 2.33 -0.68 -10.11
C LEU A 29 1.69 -0.95 -8.73
N LEU A 30 0.49 -1.54 -8.70
CA LEU A 30 -0.18 -1.95 -7.46
C LEU A 30 0.55 -3.10 -6.76
N GLN A 31 1.08 -4.08 -7.50
CA GLN A 31 1.88 -5.16 -6.93
C GLN A 31 3.15 -4.62 -6.26
N GLU A 32 3.84 -3.67 -6.90
CA GLU A 32 5.01 -3.02 -6.31
C GLU A 32 4.64 -2.17 -5.07
N ALA A 33 3.44 -1.58 -5.06
CA ALA A 33 2.93 -0.87 -3.89
C ALA A 33 2.69 -1.82 -2.71
N ILE A 34 2.05 -2.97 -2.95
CA ILE A 34 1.84 -4.02 -1.94
C ILE A 34 3.18 -4.48 -1.33
N ASP A 35 4.20 -4.70 -2.17
CA ASP A 35 5.52 -5.08 -1.70
C ASP A 35 6.19 -3.99 -0.86
N THR A 36 6.00 -2.73 -1.25
CA THR A 36 6.54 -1.57 -0.53
C THR A 36 5.85 -1.39 0.83
N ILE A 37 4.53 -1.46 0.88
CA ILE A 37 3.74 -1.43 2.12
C ILE A 37 4.18 -2.56 3.04
N THR A 38 4.32 -3.77 2.51
CA THR A 38 4.76 -4.96 3.28
C THR A 38 6.16 -4.75 3.87
N LYS A 39 7.09 -4.16 3.11
CA LYS A 39 8.46 -3.86 3.59
C LYS A 39 8.45 -2.79 4.67
N LEU A 40 7.73 -1.68 4.47
CA LEU A 40 7.65 -0.60 5.45
C LEU A 40 7.05 -1.09 6.76
N ARG A 41 5.96 -1.88 6.71
CA ARG A 41 5.37 -2.50 7.92
C ARG A 41 6.36 -3.35 8.70
N ARG A 42 7.15 -4.18 8.01
CA ARG A 42 8.19 -4.99 8.65
C ARG A 42 9.25 -4.14 9.35
N GLN A 43 9.62 -2.98 8.79
CA GLN A 43 10.61 -2.09 9.40
C GLN A 43 10.12 -1.50 10.74
N ILE A 44 8.83 -1.18 10.84
CA ILE A 44 8.22 -0.61 12.06
C ILE A 44 7.64 -1.67 13.00
N GLY A 45 7.85 -2.97 12.72
CA GLY A 45 7.37 -4.06 13.58
C GLY A 45 5.87 -4.35 13.48
N PHE A 46 5.16 -3.79 12.49
CA PHE A 46 3.75 -4.10 12.28
C PHE A 46 3.57 -5.53 11.76
N PRO A 47 2.57 -6.29 12.27
CA PRO A 47 2.27 -7.62 11.80
C PRO A 47 1.86 -7.61 10.33
N LYS A 48 2.05 -8.76 9.66
CA LYS A 48 1.72 -8.93 8.23
C LYS A 48 0.22 -8.82 7.94
N GLU A 49 -0.62 -9.11 8.94
CA GLU A 49 -2.08 -9.22 8.84
C GLU A 49 -2.74 -8.77 10.16
N GLY A 50 -4.03 -8.43 10.11
CA GLY A 50 -4.86 -8.25 11.32
C GLY A 50 -4.93 -6.83 11.89
N ILE A 51 -4.62 -5.80 11.10
CA ILE A 51 -4.84 -4.41 11.49
C ILE A 51 -6.24 -4.00 10.99
N ALA A 52 -7.05 -3.34 11.83
CA ALA A 52 -8.28 -2.72 11.36
C ALA A 52 -7.95 -1.62 10.34
N ASP A 53 -8.72 -1.50 9.27
CA ASP A 53 -8.45 -0.61 8.12
C ASP A 53 -7.15 -0.93 7.36
N ASP A 54 -6.82 -2.22 7.25
CA ASP A 54 -5.69 -2.67 6.43
C ASP A 54 -5.96 -2.50 4.93
N ALA A 55 -5.17 -1.67 4.27
CA ALA A 55 -5.18 -1.51 2.81
C ALA A 55 -4.74 -2.78 2.04
N LEU A 56 -3.91 -3.65 2.63
CA LEU A 56 -3.30 -4.78 1.91
C LEU A 56 -4.30 -5.83 1.38
N PRO A 57 -5.28 -6.32 2.16
CA PRO A 57 -6.29 -7.26 1.66
C PRO A 57 -7.04 -6.69 0.45
N ASN A 58 -7.45 -5.43 0.54
CA ASN A 58 -8.17 -4.72 -0.50
C ASN A 58 -7.31 -4.57 -1.77
N LEU A 59 -6.07 -4.12 -1.63
CA LEU A 59 -5.14 -3.96 -2.76
C LEU A 59 -4.82 -5.30 -3.43
N ARG A 60 -4.66 -6.37 -2.64
CA ARG A 60 -4.44 -7.73 -3.18
C ARG A 60 -5.65 -8.22 -3.95
N ALA A 61 -6.86 -8.04 -3.42
CA ALA A 61 -8.09 -8.41 -4.12
C ALA A 61 -8.18 -7.72 -5.49
N VAL A 62 -7.82 -6.43 -5.57
CA VAL A 62 -7.76 -5.69 -6.83
C VAL A 62 -6.74 -6.29 -7.81
N VAL A 63 -5.53 -6.62 -7.36
CA VAL A 63 -4.48 -7.21 -8.24
C VAL A 63 -4.82 -8.65 -8.66
N GLU A 64 -5.48 -9.41 -7.79
CA GLU A 64 -5.89 -10.80 -8.04
C GLU A 64 -7.16 -10.89 -8.89
N THR A 65 -7.86 -9.79 -9.11
CA THR A 65 -9.06 -9.74 -9.95
C THR A 65 -8.69 -10.04 -11.41
N HIS A 66 -9.33 -11.07 -11.99
CA HIS A 66 -9.15 -11.46 -13.39
C HIS A 66 -10.10 -10.73 -14.35
N GLU A 67 -11.05 -9.97 -13.82
CA GLU A 67 -11.98 -9.14 -14.59
C GLU A 67 -11.38 -7.74 -14.86
N PRO A 68 -11.81 -7.04 -15.93
CA PRO A 68 -11.40 -5.66 -16.15
C PRO A 68 -11.94 -4.77 -15.03
N LEU A 69 -11.04 -4.24 -14.20
CA LEU A 69 -11.39 -3.27 -13.16
C LEU A 69 -11.92 -2.00 -13.80
N ASP A 70 -12.96 -1.42 -13.18
CA ASP A 70 -13.46 -0.14 -13.65
C ASP A 70 -12.51 1.01 -13.26
N VAL A 71 -12.68 2.15 -13.92
CA VAL A 71 -11.83 3.33 -13.67
C VAL A 71 -11.95 3.82 -12.22
N VAL A 72 -13.10 3.64 -11.56
CA VAL A 72 -13.30 4.10 -10.18
C VAL A 72 -12.50 3.22 -9.22
N GLU A 73 -12.56 1.91 -9.38
CA GLU A 73 -11.80 0.92 -8.60
C GLU A 73 -10.30 1.12 -8.74
N LEU A 74 -9.81 1.33 -9.97
CA LEU A 74 -8.41 1.62 -10.22
C LEU A 74 -7.94 2.90 -9.52
N LYS A 75 -8.73 3.98 -9.63
CA LYS A 75 -8.40 5.25 -8.97
C LYS A 75 -8.35 5.11 -7.45
N TRP A 76 -9.32 4.38 -6.90
CA TRP A 76 -9.37 4.12 -5.48
C TRP A 76 -8.15 3.32 -5.02
N ALA A 77 -7.85 2.20 -5.67
CA ALA A 77 -6.72 1.34 -5.31
C ALA A 77 -5.37 2.07 -5.37
N LEU A 78 -5.16 2.90 -6.40
CA LEU A 78 -3.92 3.68 -6.55
C LEU A 78 -3.77 4.76 -5.48
N ARG A 79 -4.88 5.41 -5.09
CA ARG A 79 -4.87 6.41 -4.00
C ARG A 79 -4.64 5.75 -2.65
N GLU A 80 -5.35 4.66 -2.38
CA GLU A 80 -5.21 3.89 -1.15
C GLU A 80 -3.76 3.40 -0.97
N ALA A 81 -3.15 2.90 -2.04
CA ALA A 81 -1.74 2.52 -2.06
C ALA A 81 -0.81 3.70 -1.75
N ALA A 82 -1.04 4.86 -2.38
CA ALA A 82 -0.24 6.06 -2.17
C ALA A 82 -0.32 6.57 -0.72
N ASP A 83 -1.53 6.61 -0.16
CA ASP A 83 -1.79 7.08 1.20
C ASP A 83 -1.17 6.13 2.23
N ALA A 84 -1.34 4.81 2.06
CA ALA A 84 -0.75 3.80 2.93
C ALA A 84 0.78 3.88 2.95
N ILE A 85 1.41 4.01 1.78
CA ILE A 85 2.87 4.18 1.68
C ILE A 85 3.31 5.47 2.37
N ARG A 86 2.61 6.59 2.16
CA ARG A 86 2.98 7.86 2.79
C ARG A 86 2.85 7.81 4.31
N ALA A 87 1.77 7.26 4.83
CA ALA A 87 1.56 7.10 6.26
C ALA A 87 2.66 6.25 6.91
N LEU A 88 2.97 5.09 6.32
CA LEU A 88 4.04 4.21 6.82
C LEU A 88 5.42 4.86 6.73
N GLN A 89 5.69 5.62 5.67
CA GLN A 89 6.95 6.35 5.53
C GLN A 89 7.12 7.40 6.63
N ILE A 90 6.04 8.12 7.00
CA ILE A 90 6.07 9.08 8.12
C ILE A 90 6.40 8.37 9.44
N LEU A 91 5.83 7.18 9.67
CA LEU A 91 6.12 6.38 10.87
C LEU A 91 7.58 5.88 10.91
N VAL A 92 8.12 5.46 9.76
CA VAL A 92 9.54 5.09 9.65
C VAL A 92 10.43 6.30 9.96
N GLU A 93 10.12 7.45 9.37
CA GLU A 93 10.89 8.69 9.55
C GLU A 93 10.83 9.23 10.99
N SER A 94 9.72 9.00 11.70
CA SER A 94 9.57 9.40 13.11
C SER A 94 10.27 8.47 14.10
N GLY A 95 10.82 7.34 13.63
CA GLY A 95 11.43 6.32 14.49
C GLY A 95 10.39 5.49 15.27
N PHE A 96 9.12 5.50 14.85
CA PHE A 96 8.08 4.71 15.48
C PHE A 96 8.35 3.21 15.30
N SER A 97 8.17 2.43 16.37
CA SER A 97 8.29 0.97 16.35
C SER A 97 7.22 0.35 17.24
N VAL A 98 6.55 -0.67 16.73
CA VAL A 98 5.61 -1.49 17.49
C VAL A 98 6.39 -2.60 18.20
N ASP A 99 6.40 -2.56 19.53
CA ASP A 99 6.91 -3.65 20.36
C ASP A 99 5.75 -4.55 20.82
N LEU A 100 5.56 -5.66 20.12
CA LEU A 100 4.53 -6.65 20.44
C LEU A 100 4.88 -7.52 21.66
N SER A 101 6.05 -7.35 22.29
CA SER A 101 6.40 -8.04 23.54
C SER A 101 5.66 -7.49 24.77
N LYS A 102 4.98 -6.35 24.63
CA LYS A 102 4.19 -5.70 25.69
C LYS A 102 2.67 -5.80 25.49
N ALA A 103 2.17 -6.87 24.89
CA ALA A 103 0.74 -7.15 25.01
C ALA A 103 0.41 -7.39 26.49
N PRO A 104 -0.43 -6.58 27.15
CA PRO A 104 -0.83 -6.85 28.52
C PRO A 104 -1.55 -8.20 28.52
N ASN A 105 -0.99 -9.14 29.26
CA ASN A 105 -1.58 -10.43 29.55
C ASN A 105 -2.99 -10.18 30.11
N ARG A 106 -4.02 -10.29 29.26
CA ARG A 106 -5.41 -10.22 29.72
C ARG A 106 -5.66 -11.54 30.44
N SER A 107 -5.49 -11.47 31.76
CA SER A 107 -5.88 -12.51 32.73
C SER A 107 -7.39 -12.68 32.77
#